data_AF-A0A0F5IWE7-F1
#
_entry.id   AF-A0A0F5IWE7-F1
#
_cell.length_a   1.000
_cell.length_b   1.000
_cell.length_c   1.000
_cell.angle_alpha   90.00
_cell.angle_beta   90.00
_cell.angle_gamma   90.00
#
_symmetry.space_group_name_H-M   'P 1'
#
loop_
_entity.id
_entity.type
_entity.pdbx_description
1 polymer ?
#
loop_
_entity_poly.entity_id
_entity_poly.type
_entity_poly.pdbx_seq_one_letter_code
_entity_poly.pdbx_strand_id
1 'polypeptide(L)'
;MKREIITITENGKVSVPDTVQMRDFEIAELFEVMIPTVRSNIRAIIKTGIATVDLTNGATLVGCNVVPDYHGLDMVVALAFRIQSFKAKLFREWIMLKCIANERQPIVLQYNCYSNSLREQN
;
A
#
# COMPACT_ATOMS: atom_id res chain seq x y z
N MET A 1 -15.57 13.50 9.69
CA MET A 1 -14.37 13.45 8.82
C MET A 1 -14.73 12.72 7.53
N LYS A 2 -14.16 13.15 6.40
CA LYS A 2 -14.34 12.46 5.11
C LYS A 2 -13.53 11.17 5.15
N ARG A 3 -14.17 10.03 4.95
CA ARG A 3 -13.48 8.74 4.87
C ARG A 3 -12.80 8.64 3.52
N GLU A 4 -11.52 8.29 3.51
CA GLU A 4 -10.78 8.07 2.29
C GLU A 4 -10.39 6.60 2.20
N ILE A 5 -10.78 5.97 1.10
CA ILE A 5 -10.60 4.55 0.84
C ILE A 5 -9.63 4.37 -0.34
N ILE A 6 -8.93 3.25 -0.33
CA ILE A 6 -8.14 2.82 -1.48
C ILE A 6 -9.09 2.36 -2.58
N THR A 7 -8.77 2.66 -3.83
CA THR A 7 -9.52 2.17 -4.99
C THR A 7 -8.61 1.52 -6.01
N ILE A 8 -9.11 0.45 -6.64
CA ILE A 8 -8.47 -0.24 -7.76
C ILE A 8 -9.49 -0.30 -8.89
N THR A 9 -9.25 0.45 -9.96
CA THR A 9 -10.15 0.45 -11.10
C THR A 9 -10.08 -0.88 -11.86
N GLU A 10 -11.05 -1.14 -12.73
CA GLU A 10 -11.04 -2.32 -13.62
C GLU A 10 -9.79 -2.39 -14.51
N ASN A 11 -9.24 -1.23 -14.88
CA ASN A 11 -8.00 -1.14 -15.65
C ASN A 11 -6.74 -1.34 -14.79
N GLY A 12 -6.90 -1.72 -13.51
CA GLY A 12 -5.81 -1.96 -12.57
C GLY A 12 -5.11 -0.72 -12.03
N LYS A 13 -5.69 0.48 -12.20
CA LYS A 13 -5.14 1.71 -11.63
C LYS A 13 -5.45 1.76 -10.13
N VAL A 14 -4.39 1.79 -9.32
CA VAL A 14 -4.48 1.93 -7.86
C VAL A 14 -4.39 3.41 -7.47
N SER A 15 -5.30 3.86 -6.59
CA SER A 15 -5.27 5.18 -5.96
C SER A 15 -5.31 5.01 -4.44
N VAL A 16 -4.32 5.58 -3.75
CA VAL A 16 -4.22 5.56 -2.28
C VAL A 16 -4.28 7.00 -1.77
N PRO A 17 -5.22 7.33 -0.87
CA PRO A 17 -5.30 8.65 -0.23
C PRO A 17 -4.24 8.83 0.85
N ASP A 18 -4.06 10.07 1.33
CA ASP A 18 -3.07 10.38 2.37
C ASP A 18 -3.42 9.74 3.72
N THR A 19 -4.71 9.66 4.06
CA THR A 19 -5.18 9.00 5.28
C THR A 19 -6.13 7.87 4.93
N VAL A 20 -5.69 6.62 5.11
CA VAL A 20 -6.51 5.43 4.83
C VAL A 20 -7.31 5.04 6.07
N GLN A 21 -8.63 4.91 5.91
CA GLN A 21 -9.53 4.36 6.93
C GLN A 21 -10.56 3.44 6.26
N MET A 22 -10.35 2.12 6.33
CA MET A 22 -11.19 1.13 5.66
C MET A 22 -11.82 0.13 6.65
N ARG A 23 -13.08 -0.23 6.43
CA ARG A 23 -13.79 -1.31 7.14
C ARG A 23 -13.47 -2.67 6.52
N ASP A 24 -13.70 -3.74 7.27
CA ASP A 24 -13.55 -5.13 6.80
C ASP A 24 -14.20 -5.38 5.42
N PHE A 25 -15.42 -4.87 5.22
CA PHE A 25 -16.16 -5.08 3.97
C PHE A 25 -15.64 -4.24 2.82
N GLU A 26 -15.10 -3.04 3.07
CA GLU A 26 -14.49 -2.20 2.05
C GLU A 26 -13.17 -2.82 1.57
N ILE A 27 -12.42 -3.47 2.47
CA ILE A 27 -11.22 -4.25 2.11
C ILE A 27 -11.61 -5.52 1.35
N ALA A 28 -12.69 -6.18 1.76
CA ALA A 28 -13.21 -7.36 1.07
C ALA A 28 -13.62 -7.02 -0.38
N GLU A 29 -14.29 -5.88 -0.57
CA GLU A 29 -14.63 -5.34 -1.90
C GLU A 29 -13.36 -4.97 -2.69
N LEU A 30 -12.42 -4.24 -2.08
CA LEU A 30 -11.15 -3.84 -2.70
C LEU A 30 -10.38 -5.04 -3.28
N PHE A 31 -10.33 -6.15 -2.54
CA PHE A 31 -9.60 -7.35 -2.92
C PHE A 31 -10.46 -8.43 -3.59
N GLU A 32 -11.75 -8.18 -3.80
CA GLU A 32 -12.71 -9.15 -4.36
C GLU A 32 -12.68 -10.50 -3.63
N VAL A 33 -12.73 -10.44 -2.29
CA VAL A 33 -12.75 -11.64 -1.42
C VAL A 33 -13.91 -11.58 -0.44
N MET A 34 -14.19 -12.70 0.23
CA MET A 34 -15.21 -12.74 1.26
C MET A 34 -14.76 -12.05 2.56
N ILE A 35 -15.67 -11.35 3.24
CA ILE A 35 -15.43 -10.69 4.54
C ILE A 35 -14.80 -11.63 5.58
N PRO A 36 -15.22 -12.92 5.73
CA PRO A 36 -14.59 -13.84 6.67
C PRO A 36 -13.09 -14.08 6.39
N THR A 37 -12.67 -14.04 5.12
CA THR A 37 -11.25 -14.17 4.72
C THR A 37 -10.44 -12.98 5.22
N VAL A 38 -11.00 -11.77 5.13
CA VAL A 38 -10.36 -10.55 5.65
C VAL A 38 -10.25 -10.63 7.17
N ARG A 39 -11.37 -10.95 7.86
CA ARG A 39 -11.41 -11.04 9.34
C ARG A 39 -10.45 -12.09 9.90
N SER A 40 -10.33 -13.26 9.27
CA SER A 40 -9.40 -14.29 9.72
C SER A 40 -7.95 -13.84 9.61
N ASN A 41 -7.60 -13.16 8.52
CA ASN A 41 -6.25 -12.62 8.31
C ASN A 41 -5.93 -11.45 9.24
N ILE A 42 -6.87 -10.53 9.49
CA ILE A 42 -6.70 -9.44 10.47
C ILE A 42 -6.35 -10.01 11.85
N ARG A 43 -7.14 -11.00 12.33
CA ARG A 43 -6.86 -11.64 13.62
C ARG A 43 -5.47 -12.26 13.68
N ALA A 44 -5.06 -12.90 12.59
CA ALA A 44 -3.73 -13.50 12.49
C ALA A 44 -2.61 -12.44 12.48
N ILE A 45 -2.80 -11.32 11.78
CA ILE A 45 -1.86 -10.18 11.74
C ILE A 45 -1.70 -9.58 13.13
N ILE A 46 -2.81 -9.26 13.81
CA ILE A 46 -2.82 -8.70 15.17
C ILE A 46 -2.12 -9.66 16.14
N LYS A 47 -2.43 -10.96 16.08
CA LYS A 47 -1.78 -11.97 16.94
C LYS A 47 -0.26 -12.03 16.72
N THR A 48 0.21 -11.79 15.51
CA THR A 48 1.64 -11.76 15.16
C THR A 48 2.31 -10.41 15.42
N GLY A 49 1.57 -9.36 15.76
CA GLY A 49 2.12 -8.01 15.97
C GLY A 49 2.66 -7.33 14.70
N ILE A 50 2.29 -7.81 13.51
CA ILE A 50 2.81 -7.27 12.23
C ILE A 50 2.24 -5.88 11.92
N ALA A 51 0.99 -5.63 12.27
CA ALA A 51 0.35 -4.32 12.14
C ALA A 51 -0.28 -3.92 13.47
N THR A 52 -0.27 -2.63 13.75
CA THR A 52 -0.82 -2.07 14.99
C THR A 52 -2.33 -1.93 14.88
N VAL A 53 -3.02 -2.18 15.99
CA VAL A 53 -4.46 -1.92 16.07
C VAL A 53 -4.65 -0.44 16.33
N ASP A 54 -5.32 0.27 15.41
CA ASP A 54 -5.77 1.63 15.64
C ASP A 54 -7.18 1.61 16.26
N LEU A 55 -7.26 1.91 17.56
CA LEU A 55 -8.54 2.03 18.30
C LEU A 55 -9.05 3.48 18.36
N THR A 56 -8.29 4.46 17.86
CA THR A 56 -8.63 5.89 17.99
C THR A 56 -9.89 6.27 17.21
N ASN A 57 -10.19 5.54 16.15
CA ASN A 57 -11.28 5.83 15.21
C ASN A 57 -12.53 4.98 15.44
N GLY A 58 -12.59 4.24 16.55
CA GLY A 58 -13.72 3.38 16.92
C GLY A 58 -13.34 1.91 17.00
N ALA A 59 -13.97 1.21 17.95
CA ALA A 59 -13.81 -0.21 18.13
C ALA A 59 -15.09 -0.83 18.67
N THR A 60 -15.42 -2.02 18.16
CA THR A 60 -16.57 -2.80 18.60
C THR A 60 -16.12 -3.88 19.59
N LEU A 61 -16.84 -3.98 20.71
CA LEU A 61 -16.71 -5.11 21.64
C LEU A 61 -17.47 -6.32 21.09
N VAL A 62 -16.74 -7.37 20.73
CA VAL A 62 -17.30 -8.65 20.26
C VAL A 62 -16.98 -9.72 21.29
N GLY A 63 -17.96 -10.03 22.15
CA GLY A 63 -17.74 -10.88 23.31
C GLY A 63 -16.78 -10.20 24.30
N CYS A 64 -15.65 -10.84 24.60
CA CYS A 64 -14.59 -10.26 25.45
C CYS A 64 -13.46 -9.60 24.65
N ASN A 65 -13.60 -9.47 23.32
CA ASN A 65 -12.54 -8.96 22.45
C ASN A 65 -12.91 -7.58 21.90
N VAL A 66 -11.97 -6.63 21.98
CA VAL A 66 -12.08 -5.33 21.31
C VAL A 66 -11.52 -5.46 19.90
N VAL A 67 -12.33 -5.13 18.90
CA VAL A 67 -11.97 -5.21 17.47
C VAL A 67 -12.05 -3.80 16.88
N PRO A 68 -11.00 -3.31 16.19
CA PRO A 68 -11.06 -2.01 15.52
C PRO A 68 -12.13 -2.01 14.43
N ASP A 69 -12.91 -0.93 14.34
CA ASP A 69 -13.91 -0.78 13.27
C ASP A 69 -13.28 -0.32 11.95
N TYR A 70 -12.08 0.26 12.03
CA TYR A 70 -11.35 0.85 10.91
C TYR A 70 -9.91 0.36 10.89
N HIS A 71 -9.40 0.17 9.69
CA HIS A 71 -8.04 -0.29 9.42
C HIS A 71 -7.29 0.76 8.61
N GLY A 72 -6.06 1.04 9.05
CA GLY A 72 -5.13 1.93 8.37
C GLY A 72 -4.43 1.27 7.18
N LEU A 73 -3.57 2.05 6.51
CA LEU A 73 -2.80 1.58 5.36
C LEU A 73 -1.88 0.40 5.73
N ASP A 74 -1.32 0.39 6.94
CA ASP A 74 -0.47 -0.69 7.46
C ASP A 74 -1.17 -2.05 7.44
N MET A 75 -2.41 -2.11 7.93
CA MET A 75 -3.22 -3.31 7.92
C MET A 75 -3.61 -3.72 6.50
N VAL A 76 -4.02 -2.77 5.65
CA VAL A 76 -4.41 -3.08 4.25
C VAL A 76 -3.22 -3.62 3.45
N VAL A 77 -2.01 -3.06 3.65
CA VAL A 77 -0.77 -3.57 3.06
C VAL A 77 -0.47 -4.98 3.57
N ALA A 78 -0.53 -5.22 4.88
CA ALA A 78 -0.28 -6.54 5.44
C ALA A 78 -1.26 -7.60 4.89
N LEU A 79 -2.54 -7.23 4.73
CA LEU A 79 -3.56 -8.09 4.13
C LEU A 79 -3.26 -8.39 2.67
N ALA A 80 -2.81 -7.40 1.90
CA ALA A 80 -2.44 -7.59 0.51
C ALA A 80 -1.33 -8.64 0.34
N PHE A 81 -0.39 -8.76 1.27
CA PHE A 81 0.65 -9.80 1.21
C PHE A 81 0.18 -11.19 1.67
N ARG A 82 -0.95 -11.28 2.37
CA ARG A 82 -1.52 -12.56 2.82
C ARG A 82 -2.62 -13.10 1.91
N ILE A 83 -3.38 -12.24 1.24
CA ILE A 83 -4.52 -12.62 0.41
C ILE A 83 -4.09 -12.88 -1.02
N GLN A 84 -4.44 -14.06 -1.55
CA GLN A 84 -4.16 -14.44 -2.94
C GLN A 84 -5.37 -14.15 -3.84
N SER A 85 -5.57 -12.88 -4.19
CA SER A 85 -6.55 -12.47 -5.21
C SER A 85 -5.89 -11.64 -6.32
N PHE A 86 -6.60 -11.47 -7.44
CA PHE A 86 -6.12 -10.66 -8.56
C PHE A 86 -5.97 -9.18 -8.18
N LYS A 87 -6.98 -8.58 -7.55
CA LYS A 87 -6.90 -7.20 -7.05
C LYS A 87 -5.80 -7.03 -5.99
N ALA A 88 -5.59 -8.02 -5.10
CA ALA A 88 -4.48 -7.99 -4.16
C ALA A 88 -3.11 -8.06 -4.86
N LYS A 89 -3.00 -8.82 -5.97
CA LYS A 89 -1.79 -8.85 -6.80
C LYS A 89 -1.48 -7.48 -7.40
N LEU A 90 -2.47 -6.81 -8.00
CA LEU A 90 -2.31 -5.46 -8.54
C LEU A 90 -1.85 -4.47 -7.47
N PHE A 91 -2.43 -4.56 -6.26
CA PHE A 91 -2.03 -3.72 -5.15
C PHE A 91 -0.58 -4.00 -4.69
N ARG A 92 -0.16 -5.27 -4.62
CA ARG A 92 1.24 -5.63 -4.33
C ARG A 92 2.21 -5.06 -5.36
N GLU A 93 1.89 -5.19 -6.65
CA GLU A 93 2.71 -4.64 -7.74
C GLU A 93 2.84 -3.11 -7.62
N TRP A 94 1.74 -2.42 -7.31
CA TRP A 94 1.75 -0.99 -7.06
C TRP A 94 2.63 -0.60 -5.86
N ILE A 95 2.55 -1.33 -4.74
CA ILE A 95 3.41 -1.10 -3.56
C ILE A 95 4.89 -1.25 -3.95
N MET A 96 5.24 -2.34 -4.63
CA MET A 96 6.63 -2.60 -5.03
C MET A 96 7.16 -1.51 -5.97
N LEU A 97 6.35 -1.06 -6.93
CA LEU A 97 6.71 0.06 -7.81
C LEU A 97 6.94 1.36 -7.04
N LYS A 98 6.11 1.66 -6.03
CA LYS A 98 6.26 2.86 -5.21
C LYS A 98 7.51 2.81 -4.32
N CYS A 99 7.82 1.66 -3.73
CA CYS A 99 9.04 1.49 -2.94
C CYS A 99 10.29 1.65 -3.82
N ILE A 100 10.33 1.02 -5.00
CA ILE A 100 11.49 1.07 -5.91
C ILE A 100 11.65 2.45 -6.56
N ALA A 101 10.55 3.15 -6.89
CA ALA A 101 10.62 4.46 -7.52
C ALA A 101 11.32 5.51 -6.64
N ASN A 102 11.17 5.41 -5.32
CA ASN A 102 11.84 6.29 -4.36
C ASN A 102 13.35 6.01 -4.22
N GLU A 103 13.84 4.86 -4.70
CA GLU A 103 15.27 4.48 -4.64
C GLU A 103 16.06 4.88 -5.88
N ARG A 104 15.39 5.34 -6.95
CA ARG A 104 16.06 5.78 -8.18
C ARG A 104 16.65 7.17 -7.99
N GLN A 105 17.85 7.23 -7.41
CA GLN A 105 18.71 8.40 -7.61
C GLN A 105 19.10 8.48 -9.09
N PRO A 106 19.00 9.65 -9.75
CA PRO A 106 19.39 9.78 -11.14
C PRO A 106 20.89 9.47 -11.28
N ILE A 107 21.23 8.50 -12.13
CA ILE A 107 22.62 8.26 -12.53
C ILE A 107 23.00 9.41 -13.46
N VAL A 108 23.75 10.38 -12.94
CA VAL A 108 24.26 11.51 -13.73
C VAL A 108 25.53 11.07 -14.46
N LEU A 109 25.40 10.78 -15.76
CA LEU A 109 26.56 10.58 -16.63
C LEU A 109 27.04 11.94 -17.14
N GLN A 110 28.09 12.50 -16.52
CA GLN A 110 28.80 13.65 -17.08
C GLN A 110 29.83 13.16 -18.11
N TYR A 111 29.70 13.60 -19.35
CA TYR A 111 30.72 13.43 -20.37
C TYR A 111 31.46 14.77 -20.55
N ASN A 112 32.76 14.79 -20.22
CA ASN A 112 33.63 15.92 -20.53
C ASN A 112 33.99 15.87 -22.01
N CYS A 113 33.32 16.69 -22.82
CA CYS A 113 33.73 16.89 -24.20
C CYS A 113 34.87 17.92 -24.22
N TYR A 114 36.11 17.44 -24.27
CA TYR A 114 37.25 18.31 -24.58
C TYR A 114 37.17 18.68 -26.06
N SER A 115 36.78 19.92 -26.35
CA SER A 115 36.97 20.49 -27.67
C SER A 115 38.47 20.69 -27.90
N ASN A 116 39.06 19.80 -28.69
CA ASN A 116 40.35 20.08 -29.35
C ASN A 116 40.11 21.23 -30.34
N SER A 117 40.16 22.47 -29.84
CA SER A 117 40.38 23.62 -30.70
C SER A 117 41.83 23.55 -31.16
N LEU A 118 41.98 23.19 -32.44
CA LEU A 118 43.21 23.28 -33.20
C LEU A 118 43.84 24.65 -32.94
N ARG A 119 45.01 24.65 -32.27
CA ARG A 119 45.96 25.75 -32.36
C ARG A 119 46.58 25.72 -33.75
N GLU A 120 45.81 26.16 -34.74
CA GLU A 120 46.38 26.83 -35.90
C GLU A 120 46.54 28.30 -35.52
N GLN A 121 47.75 28.69 -35.11
CA GLN A 121 48.29 30.03 -35.32
C GLN A 121 49.77 30.06 -34.93
N ASN A 122 50.58 30.16 -35.99
CA ASN A 122 51.97 30.62 -36.10
C ASN A 122 53.10 29.67 -35.71
#